data_AF-A0A5P9HA81-F1
#
_entry.id   AF-A0A5P9HA81-F1
#
_cell.length_a   1.000
_cell.length_b   1.000
_cell.length_c   1.000
_cell.angle_alpha   90.00
_cell.angle_beta   90.00
_cell.angle_gamma   90.00
#
_symmetry.space_group_name_H-M   'P 1'
#
loop_
_entity.id
_entity.type
_entity.pdbx_description
1 polymer ?
#
loop_
_entity_poly.entity_id
_entity_poly.type
_entity_poly.pdbx_seq_one_letter_code
_entity_poly.pdbx_strand_id
1 'polypeptide(L)'
;MITTEQQALLASIQSLAAAGRGQTGWSIKHHVEFDATGHTRSTVTAFFPGRPPADAYLSWATIDPKGNDTAEGMTPEFIAEHECTLAQQRDKLAAWIAANRVSREAA
;
A
#
# COMPACT_ATOMS: atom_id res chain seq x y z
N MET A 1 2.44 2.85 -19.91
CA MET A 1 3.30 3.91 -19.35
C MET A 1 2.52 4.57 -18.24
N ILE A 2 3.09 4.72 -17.03
CA ILE A 2 2.37 5.35 -15.91
C ILE A 2 2.13 6.84 -16.18
N THR A 3 0.92 7.32 -15.89
CA THR A 3 0.55 8.73 -16.07
C THR A 3 1.15 9.61 -14.96
N THR A 4 1.18 10.93 -15.16
CA THR A 4 1.59 11.89 -14.13
C THR A 4 0.74 11.79 -12.87
N GLU A 5 -0.56 11.52 -13.01
CA GLU A 5 -1.48 11.33 -11.88
C GLU A 5 -1.13 10.07 -11.08
N GLN A 6 -0.80 8.97 -11.78
CA GLN A 6 -0.37 7.73 -11.15
C GLN A 6 0.98 7.89 -10.44
N GLN A 7 1.92 8.64 -11.03
CA GLN A 7 3.19 8.98 -10.38
C GLN A 7 2.96 9.78 -9.08
N ALA A 8 2.05 10.77 -9.11
CA ALA A 8 1.71 11.55 -7.93
C ALA A 8 1.05 10.68 -6.84
N LEU A 9 0.19 9.73 -7.22
CA LEU A 9 -0.40 8.78 -6.29
C LEU A 9 0.64 7.84 -5.66
N LEU A 10 1.54 7.28 -6.46
CA LEU A 10 2.65 6.45 -5.95
C LEU A 10 3.53 7.23 -4.97
N ALA A 11 3.89 8.48 -5.29
CA ALA A 11 4.66 9.35 -4.40
C ALA A 11 3.89 9.69 -3.11
N SER A 12 2.58 9.88 -3.19
CA SER A 12 1.73 10.10 -2.02
C SER A 12 1.70 8.86 -1.10
N ILE A 13 1.60 7.66 -1.66
CA ILE A 13 1.62 6.40 -0.90
C ILE A 13 2.98 6.23 -0.20
N GLN A 14 4.08 6.46 -0.93
CA GLN A 14 5.43 6.42 -0.36
C GLN A 14 5.60 7.39 0.81
N SER A 15 5.05 8.60 0.68
CA SER A 15 5.11 9.64 1.72
C SER A 15 4.30 9.23 2.95
N LEU A 16 3.10 8.67 2.76
CA LEU A 16 2.28 8.12 3.85
C LEU A 16 2.96 6.97 4.57
N ALA A 17 3.58 6.03 3.83
CA ALA A 17 4.31 4.91 4.42
C ALA A 17 5.47 5.40 5.30
N ALA A 18 6.26 6.36 4.81
CA ALA A 18 7.37 6.94 5.55
C ALA A 18 6.90 7.67 6.83
N ALA A 19 5.86 8.50 6.72
CA ALA A 19 5.31 9.24 7.86
C ALA A 19 4.57 8.34 8.85
N GLY A 20 3.91 7.29 8.37
CA GLY A 20 3.10 6.37 9.17
C GLY A 20 3.92 5.62 10.21
N ARG A 21 5.19 5.28 9.91
CA ARG A 21 6.10 4.66 10.89
C ARG A 21 6.22 5.48 12.18
N GLY A 22 6.36 6.80 12.08
CA GLY A 22 6.45 7.68 13.24
C GLY A 22 5.14 7.85 14.01
N GLN A 23 4.01 7.58 13.36
CA GLN A 23 2.67 7.70 13.95
C GLN A 23 2.17 6.41 14.59
N THR A 24 2.58 5.24 14.08
CA THR A 24 2.06 3.94 14.54
C THR A 24 3.11 3.10 15.26
N GLY A 25 4.41 3.37 15.06
CA GLY A 25 5.50 2.51 15.53
C GLY A 25 5.70 1.25 14.67
N TRP A 26 4.86 1.03 13.65
CA TRP A 26 5.00 -0.10 12.72
C TRP A 26 6.02 0.19 11.62
N SER A 27 6.69 -0.85 11.13
CA SER A 27 7.50 -0.75 9.94
C SER A 27 6.59 -0.86 8.71
N ILE A 28 6.33 0.27 8.06
CA ILE A 28 5.54 0.33 6.82
C ILE A 28 6.51 0.41 5.63
N LYS A 29 6.35 -0.50 4.66
CA LYS A 29 7.12 -0.54 3.42
C LYS A 29 6.18 -0.36 2.24
N HIS A 30 6.61 0.45 1.27
CA HIS A 30 6.00 0.58 -0.04
C HIS A 30 7.01 0.08 -1.07
N HIS A 31 6.59 -0.85 -1.92
CA HIS A 31 7.39 -1.42 -2.99
C HIS A 31 6.69 -1.20 -4.32
N VAL A 32 7.44 -0.77 -5.33
CA VAL A 32 6.94 -0.60 -6.69
C VAL A 32 7.78 -1.49 -7.61
N GLU A 33 7.12 -2.42 -8.29
CA GLU A 33 7.73 -3.39 -9.20
C GLU A 33 7.20 -3.18 -10.61
N PHE A 34 8.06 -3.43 -11.59
CA PHE A 34 7.71 -3.41 -13.01
C PHE A 34 7.93 -4.81 -13.57
N ASP A 35 6.92 -5.39 -14.21
CA ASP A 35 7.07 -6.71 -14.82
C ASP A 35 7.47 -6.62 -16.30
N ALA A 36 7.89 -7.76 -16.85
CA ALA A 36 8.31 -7.87 -18.25
C ALA A 36 7.16 -7.62 -19.26
N THR A 37 5.91 -7.65 -18.82
CA THR A 37 4.72 -7.40 -19.64
C THR A 37 4.30 -5.93 -19.63
N GLY A 38 4.99 -5.09 -18.86
CA GLY A 38 4.75 -3.65 -18.77
C GLY A 38 3.74 -3.24 -17.70
N HIS A 39 3.32 -4.17 -16.83
CA HIS A 39 2.52 -3.82 -15.66
C HIS A 39 3.40 -3.17 -14.59
N THR A 40 2.80 -2.28 -13.81
CA THR A 40 3.39 -1.72 -12.61
C THR A 40 2.59 -2.19 -11.40
N ARG A 41 3.26 -2.79 -10.41
CA ARG A 41 2.65 -3.23 -9.16
C ARG A 41 3.12 -2.38 -8.00
N SER A 42 2.19 -1.85 -7.22
CA SER A 42 2.42 -1.09 -5.99
C SER A 42 1.96 -1.92 -4.80
N THR A 43 2.86 -2.29 -3.91
CA THR A 43 2.56 -3.12 -2.73
C THR A 43 2.91 -2.36 -1.46
N VAL A 44 1.99 -2.28 -0.51
CA VAL A 44 2.22 -1.70 0.82
C VAL A 44 2.05 -2.79 1.87
N THR A 45 3.05 -2.91 2.73
CA THR A 45 3.02 -3.82 3.89
C THR A 45 3.30 -3.05 5.16
N ALA A 46 2.59 -3.35 6.25
CA ALA A 46 3.00 -2.91 7.59
C ALA A 46 3.18 -4.12 8.49
N PHE A 47 4.32 -4.20 9.17
CA PHE A 47 4.61 -5.25 10.12
C PHE A 47 5.23 -4.67 11.39
N PHE A 48 4.97 -5.29 12.53
CA PHE A 48 5.59 -4.96 13.80
C PHE A 48 6.58 -6.07 14.15
N PRO A 49 7.89 -5.75 14.29
CA PRO A 49 8.87 -6.75 14.71
C PRO A 49 8.45 -7.43 16.02
N GLY A 50 8.31 -8.76 16.00
CA GLY A 50 7.92 -9.54 17.19
C GLY A 50 6.41 -9.78 17.36
N ARG A 51 5.55 -9.31 16.44
CA ARG A 51 4.14 -9.74 16.37
C ARG A 51 3.91 -10.68 15.18
N PRO A 52 2.95 -11.63 15.29
CA PRO A 52 2.62 -12.52 14.19
C PRO A 52 2.12 -11.73 12.96
N PRO A 53 2.33 -12.25 11.73
CA PRO A 53 1.90 -11.59 10.50
C PRO A 53 0.38 -11.47 10.34
N ALA A 54 -0.42 -12.13 11.20
CA ALA A 54 -1.87 -12.04 11.18
C ALA A 54 -2.40 -10.61 11.48
N ASP A 55 -1.60 -9.77 12.16
CA ASP A 55 -1.94 -8.36 12.41
C ASP A 55 -1.34 -7.41 11.34
N ALA A 56 -0.68 -7.95 10.29
CA ALA A 56 0.00 -7.15 9.30
C ALA A 56 -0.98 -6.51 8.31
N TYR A 57 -0.78 -5.23 8.00
CA TYR A 57 -1.48 -4.58 6.90
C TYR A 57 -0.85 -5.01 5.58
N LEU A 58 -1.70 -5.35 4.61
CA LEU A 58 -1.30 -5.59 3.23
C LEU A 58 -2.33 -4.99 2.28
N SER A 59 -1.84 -4.21 1.32
CA SER A 59 -2.62 -3.76 0.17
C SER A 59 -1.75 -3.72 -1.06
N TRP A 60 -2.35 -3.92 -2.22
CA TRP A 60 -1.63 -3.82 -3.50
C TRP A 60 -2.54 -3.26 -4.60
N ALA A 61 -1.90 -2.64 -5.58
CA ALA A 61 -2.53 -2.06 -6.76
C ALA A 61 -1.71 -2.40 -7.99
N THR A 62 -2.36 -2.79 -9.07
CA THR A 62 -1.72 -3.08 -10.36
C THR A 62 -2.16 -2.06 -11.40
N ILE A 63 -1.23 -1.61 -12.22
CA ILE A 63 -1.48 -0.72 -13.36
C ILE A 63 -1.08 -1.48 -14.62
N ASP A 64 -2.02 -1.63 -15.55
CA ASP A 64 -1.75 -2.26 -16.84
C ASP A 64 -0.87 -1.40 -17.77
N PRO A 65 -0.34 -1.96 -18.86
CA PRO A 65 0.47 -1.20 -19.82
C PRO A 65 -0.27 0.00 -20.43
N LYS A 66 -1.60 -0.03 -20.46
CA LYS A 66 -2.48 1.04 -20.95
C LYS A 66 -2.74 2.13 -19.90
N GLY A 67 -2.29 1.93 -18.66
CA GLY A 67 -2.47 2.87 -17.56
C GLY A 67 -3.79 2.71 -16.83
N ASN A 68 -4.49 1.58 -16.95
CA ASN A 68 -5.67 1.29 -16.13
C ASN A 68 -5.26 0.60 -14.83
N ASP A 69 -5.91 0.95 -13.72
CA ASP A 69 -5.80 0.12 -12.51
C ASP A 69 -6.50 -1.22 -12.78
N THR A 70 -5.78 -2.32 -12.68
CA THR A 70 -6.28 -3.68 -12.96
C THR A 70 -6.21 -4.57 -11.74
N ALA A 71 -7.10 -5.57 -11.75
CA ALA A 71 -7.19 -6.58 -10.72
C ALA A 71 -6.43 -7.86 -11.13
N GLU A 72 -5.11 -7.81 -11.27
CA GLU A 72 -4.33 -8.88 -11.91
C GLU A 72 -3.17 -9.42 -11.05
N GLY A 73 -3.24 -10.72 -10.76
CA GLY A 73 -2.03 -11.52 -10.50
C GLY A 73 -1.90 -12.23 -9.15
N MET A 74 -2.99 -12.69 -8.53
CA MET A 74 -3.01 -13.69 -7.44
C MET A 74 -4.30 -14.53 -7.49
N THR A 75 -4.56 -15.41 -6.51
CA THR A 75 -5.82 -16.17 -6.47
C THR A 75 -7.02 -15.21 -6.32
N PRO A 76 -8.19 -15.54 -6.89
CA PRO A 76 -9.38 -14.68 -6.84
C PRO A 76 -9.76 -14.23 -5.42
N GLU A 77 -9.57 -15.08 -4.42
CA GLU A 77 -9.87 -14.81 -3.02
C GLU A 77 -8.93 -13.74 -2.44
N PHE A 78 -7.64 -13.82 -2.78
CA PHE A 78 -6.64 -12.86 -2.32
C PHE A 78 -6.78 -11.50 -3.02
N ILE A 79 -7.11 -11.53 -4.32
CA ILE A 79 -7.48 -10.36 -5.10
C ILE A 79 -8.67 -9.64 -4.45
N ALA A 80 -9.74 -10.37 -4.14
CA ALA A 80 -10.95 -9.79 -3.56
C ALA A 80 -10.69 -9.06 -2.22
N GLU A 81 -9.75 -9.55 -1.42
CA GLU A 81 -9.50 -9.01 -0.08
C GLU A 81 -8.48 -7.85 -0.06
N HIS A 82 -7.41 -7.94 -0.87
CA HIS A 82 -6.25 -7.05 -0.75
C HIS A 82 -6.05 -6.09 -1.92
N GLU A 83 -6.68 -6.37 -3.07
CA GLU A 83 -6.50 -5.56 -4.26
C GLU A 83 -7.32 -4.27 -4.20
N CYS A 84 -6.77 -3.23 -4.81
CA CYS A 84 -7.38 -1.91 -4.87
C CYS A 84 -6.76 -1.06 -5.98
N THR A 85 -7.40 0.04 -6.35
CA THR A 85 -6.77 1.08 -7.18
C THR A 85 -5.70 1.83 -6.39
N LEU A 86 -4.81 2.56 -7.06
CA LEU A 86 -3.83 3.40 -6.36
C LEU A 86 -4.47 4.42 -5.40
N ALA A 87 -5.58 5.03 -5.81
CA ALA A 87 -6.32 5.96 -4.97
C ALA A 87 -6.89 5.27 -3.71
N GLN A 88 -7.48 4.10 -3.89
CA GLN A 88 -7.98 3.29 -2.77
C GLN A 88 -6.84 2.79 -1.88
N GLN A 89 -5.68 2.45 -2.43
CA GLN A 89 -4.50 2.04 -1.67
C GLN A 89 -4.04 3.15 -0.73
N ARG A 90 -3.93 4.38 -1.25
CA ARG A 90 -3.60 5.59 -0.47
C ARG A 90 -4.60 5.78 0.68
N ASP A 91 -5.89 5.72 0.38
CA ASP A 91 -6.95 6.00 1.35
C ASP A 91 -7.04 4.90 2.42
N LYS A 92 -6.94 3.62 2.02
CA LYS A 92 -6.84 2.46 2.94
C LYS A 92 -5.63 2.60 3.86
N LEU A 93 -4.47 3.00 3.35
CA LEU A 93 -3.26 3.19 4.15
C LEU A 93 -3.43 4.34 5.15
N ALA A 94 -3.99 5.47 4.72
CA ALA A 94 -4.26 6.61 5.60
C ALA A 94 -5.23 6.24 6.74
N ALA A 95 -6.31 5.52 6.41
CA ALA A 95 -7.27 5.02 7.39
C ALA A 95 -6.63 4.03 8.38
N TRP A 96 -5.82 3.09 7.88
CA TRP A 96 -5.11 2.14 8.72
C TRP A 96 -4.11 2.83 9.65
N ILE A 97 -3.33 3.81 9.16
CA ILE A 97 -2.42 4.62 9.98
C ILE A 97 -3.20 5.33 11.08
N ALA A 98 -4.33 5.96 10.75
CA ALA A 98 -5.16 6.67 11.72
C ALA A 98 -5.69 5.75 12.83
N ALA A 99 -6.13 4.54 12.47
CA ALA A 99 -6.64 3.54 13.41
C ALA A 99 -5.55 2.94 14.32
N ASN A 100 -4.29 2.95 13.87
CA ASN A 100 -3.16 2.35 14.58
C ASN A 100 -2.19 3.39 15.16
N ARG A 101 -2.61 4.65 15.29
CA ARG A 101 -1.77 5.68 15.91
C ARG A 101 -1.43 5.28 17.33
N VAL A 102 -0.16 5.41 17.71
CA VAL A 102 0.22 5.29 19.12
C VAL A 102 -0.44 6.45 19.86
N SER A 103 -1.30 6.18 20.84
CA SER A 103 -1.82 7.23 21.70
C SER A 103 -0.65 7.97 22.34
N ARG A 104 -0.45 9.23 21.97
CA ARG A 104 0.47 10.14 22.65
C ARG A 104 -0.15 10.72 23.93
N GLU A 105 -1.05 9.98 24.58
CA GLU A 105 -1.59 10.32 25.90
C GLU A 105 -0.87 9.49 26.95
N ALA A 106 0.35 9.93 27.30
CA ALA A 106 1.06 9.68 28.57
C ALA A 106 2.57 9.89 28.32
N ALA A 107 3.00 11.16 28.28
CA ALA A 107 4.37 11.55 28.59
C ALA A 107 4.35 12.95 29.19
#